data_AF-A0A813PKW5-F1
#
_entry.id   AF-A0A813PKW5-F1
#
_cell.length_a   1.000
_cell.length_b   1.000
_cell.length_c   1.000
_cell.angle_alpha   90.00
_cell.angle_beta   90.00
_cell.angle_gamma   90.00
#
_symmetry.space_group_name_H-M   'P 1'
#
loop_
_entity.id
_entity.type
_entity.pdbx_description
1 polymer ?
#
loop_
_entity_poly.entity_id
_entity_poly.type
_entity_poly.pdbx_seq_one_letter_code
_entity_poly.pdbx_strand_id
1 'polypeptide(L)'
;MPRKTFLLNRSEARACRLNGIQESQYLPQRPELRQSFADHVIYNSNQLPPKVDLRPNMTPVEDQSRIGSCVANTLAGAYEYLTKKANGYDIDVSRLFIYYNARAQDSQSGQLTDSGCSMTNGIESLQAHGVCLESMWPYNIENVNMPPYQELYQAADDFKITEAFQLESDLHQMKSCLAQGFPFAFGLKLFTSFDKASRTGVVPMPDESEQSRESHGSHALLAVGYSDQSASFIVRNSWGKYWGDNGYCYIPYDYLANPNFCFDMWTVRQLASDDFGQEHWDNDDSINYHYVEEDPDGNEEPSRAIEQYENENELMNDMKNFAQKMIGSFFSLAF
;
A
#
# COMPACT_ATOMS: atom_id res chain seq x y z
N MET A 1 -1.94 49.01 -11.95
CA MET A 1 -2.76 48.28 -10.96
C MET A 1 -3.60 47.26 -11.71
N PRO A 2 -3.90 46.05 -11.19
CA PRO A 2 -3.83 45.51 -9.82
C PRO A 2 -2.51 44.71 -9.59
N ARG A 3 -1.87 44.61 -8.41
CA ARG A 3 -2.22 44.18 -7.03
C ARG A 3 -2.57 42.69 -6.86
N LYS A 4 -1.49 41.90 -6.69
CA LYS A 4 -1.20 40.83 -5.70
C LYS A 4 -2.35 40.11 -4.98
N THR A 5 -2.22 38.78 -4.87
CA THR A 5 -2.34 38.08 -3.58
C THR A 5 -1.36 36.89 -3.55
N PHE A 6 -0.57 36.79 -2.49
CA PHE A 6 0.41 35.73 -2.24
C PHE A 6 -0.20 34.68 -1.30
N LEU A 7 0.31 33.45 -1.35
CA LEU A 7 0.49 32.62 -0.16
C LEU A 7 1.97 32.23 -0.09
N LEU A 8 2.72 33.03 0.67
CA LEU A 8 3.96 32.60 1.31
C LEU A 8 3.56 31.73 2.50
N ASN A 9 4.01 30.48 2.53
CA ASN A 9 4.32 29.86 3.81
C ASN A 9 5.83 29.62 3.88
N ARG A 10 6.53 30.61 4.45
CA ARG A 10 7.90 30.47 4.96
C ARG A 10 7.78 30.14 6.44
N SER A 11 7.60 28.87 6.76
CA SER A 11 7.94 28.32 8.07
C SER A 11 8.72 27.04 7.82
N GLU A 12 10.02 27.11 8.08
CA GLU A 12 10.96 25.99 8.17
C GLU A 12 11.28 25.24 6.87
N ALA A 13 11.95 25.94 5.95
CA ALA A 13 12.87 25.29 5.03
C ALA A 13 14.11 24.77 5.80
N ARG A 14 13.94 23.78 6.66
CA ARG A 14 14.95 22.74 6.76
C ARG A 14 14.76 21.91 5.52
N ALA A 15 15.81 21.74 4.71
CA ALA A 15 15.81 20.70 3.70
C ALA A 15 15.60 19.37 4.44
N CYS A 16 14.35 18.91 4.53
CA CYS A 16 14.06 17.53 4.91
C CYS A 16 14.68 16.71 3.79
N ARG A 17 15.83 16.09 4.05
CA ARG A 17 16.25 14.96 3.23
C ARG A 17 15.14 13.94 3.35
N LEU A 18 14.31 13.84 2.31
CA LEU A 18 13.41 12.71 2.14
C LEU A 18 14.33 11.49 2.00
N ASN A 19 14.29 10.65 3.03
CA ASN A 19 15.04 9.41 3.00
C ASN A 19 14.31 8.45 2.06
N GLY A 20 15.08 7.90 1.13
CA GLY A 20 14.59 6.94 0.15
C GLY A 20 14.34 5.56 0.74
N ILE A 21 14.11 4.58 -0.14
CA ILE A 21 14.27 3.17 0.23
C ILE A 21 15.71 2.96 0.69
N GLN A 22 15.88 2.21 1.78
CA GLN A 22 17.19 1.73 2.18
C GLN A 22 17.46 0.42 1.45
N GLU A 23 18.62 0.32 0.81
CA GLU A 23 19.12 -1.01 0.43
C GLU A 23 19.15 -1.86 1.69
N SER A 24 18.63 -3.09 1.63
CA SER A 24 18.83 -4.05 2.70
C SER A 24 20.33 -4.11 2.98
N GLN A 25 20.76 -3.60 4.14
CA GLN A 25 22.12 -3.83 4.58
C GLN A 25 22.31 -5.35 4.59
N TYR A 26 23.51 -5.83 4.26
CA TYR A 26 23.94 -7.22 4.49
C TYR A 26 23.94 -7.50 6.02
N LEU A 27 22.81 -7.37 6.69
CA LEU A 27 22.48 -8.25 7.79
C LEU A 27 22.54 -9.66 7.20
N PRO A 28 23.15 -10.65 7.86
CA PRO A 28 23.18 -12.02 7.35
C PRO A 28 21.74 -12.39 7.03
N GLN A 29 21.43 -12.38 5.72
CA GLN A 29 20.07 -12.47 5.21
C GLN A 29 19.51 -13.76 5.74
N ARG A 30 18.40 -13.70 6.49
CA ARG A 30 17.82 -14.89 7.12
C ARG A 30 17.56 -15.92 6.02
N PRO A 31 18.34 -17.01 5.95
CA PRO A 31 18.33 -17.92 4.79
C PRO A 31 16.96 -18.58 4.58
N GLU A 32 16.19 -18.71 5.67
CA GLU A 32 14.85 -19.32 5.68
C GLU A 32 13.75 -18.50 4.99
N LEU A 33 13.97 -17.23 4.63
CA LEU A 33 12.92 -16.36 4.05
C LEU A 33 13.05 -16.12 2.55
N ARG A 34 14.08 -16.65 1.90
CA ARG A 34 14.28 -16.49 0.45
C ARG A 34 13.64 -17.61 -0.33
N GLN A 35 12.38 -17.41 -0.69
CA GLN A 35 11.86 -18.11 -1.87
C GLN A 35 12.24 -17.28 -3.11
N SER A 36 13.06 -17.84 -3.99
CA SER A 36 13.44 -17.21 -5.26
C SER A 36 12.29 -17.34 -6.25
N PHE A 37 12.00 -16.26 -6.98
CA PHE A 37 11.01 -16.32 -8.06
C PHE A 37 11.49 -17.14 -9.28
N ALA A 38 12.80 -17.43 -9.39
CA ALA A 38 13.36 -18.14 -10.53
C ALA A 38 12.69 -19.52 -10.76
N ASP A 39 12.34 -20.22 -9.67
CA ASP A 39 11.66 -21.53 -9.73
C ASP A 39 10.16 -21.43 -10.06
N HIS A 40 9.61 -20.21 -10.08
CA HIS A 40 8.20 -19.91 -10.35
C HIS A 40 7.98 -19.28 -11.74
N VAL A 41 9.01 -19.27 -12.58
CA VAL A 41 8.92 -18.83 -13.98
C VAL A 41 8.25 -19.92 -14.83
N ILE A 42 7.00 -19.69 -15.23
CA ILE A 42 6.21 -20.65 -16.02
C ILE A 42 6.21 -20.39 -17.54
N TYR A 43 6.67 -19.21 -17.97
CA TYR A 43 6.74 -18.83 -19.38
C TYR A 43 8.16 -18.98 -19.89
N ASN A 44 8.33 -19.54 -21.08
CA ASN A 44 9.56 -19.35 -21.84
C ASN A 44 9.53 -17.96 -22.52
N SER A 45 10.70 -17.45 -22.90
CA SER A 45 10.83 -16.11 -23.49
C SER A 45 9.94 -15.88 -24.72
N ASN A 46 9.78 -16.92 -25.56
CA ASN A 46 8.95 -16.88 -26.77
C ASN A 46 7.43 -16.97 -26.50
N GLN A 47 7.02 -17.23 -25.25
CA GLN A 47 5.62 -17.35 -24.84
C GLN A 47 5.10 -16.10 -24.12
N LEU A 48 5.98 -15.16 -23.78
CA LEU A 48 5.58 -13.92 -23.12
C LEU A 48 4.74 -13.07 -24.08
N PRO A 49 3.60 -12.52 -23.63
CA PRO A 49 2.85 -11.56 -24.43
C PRO A 49 3.70 -10.32 -24.69
N PRO A 50 3.56 -9.64 -25.83
CA PRO A 50 4.37 -8.45 -26.15
C PRO A 50 4.03 -7.23 -25.27
N LYS A 51 2.90 -7.27 -24.57
CA LYS A 51 2.44 -6.23 -23.65
C LYS A 51 1.62 -6.83 -22.52
N VAL A 52 1.83 -6.33 -21.30
CA VAL A 52 1.00 -6.58 -20.12
C VAL A 52 0.64 -5.26 -19.47
N ASP A 53 -0.59 -5.11 -19.01
CA ASP A 53 -1.06 -3.90 -18.32
C ASP A 53 -1.99 -4.29 -17.17
N LEU A 54 -1.49 -4.19 -15.94
CA LEU A 54 -2.22 -4.57 -14.72
C LEU A 54 -2.96 -3.39 -14.08
N ARG A 55 -2.87 -2.17 -14.66
CA ARG A 55 -3.54 -0.97 -14.14
C ARG A 55 -5.05 -1.09 -13.95
N PRO A 56 -5.82 -1.88 -14.74
CA PRO A 56 -7.27 -2.01 -14.50
C PRO A 56 -7.66 -2.49 -13.09
N ASN A 57 -6.78 -3.25 -12.41
CA ASN A 57 -7.01 -3.71 -11.03
C ASN A 57 -6.18 -2.94 -9.99
N MET A 58 -5.60 -1.80 -10.36
CA MET A 58 -4.92 -0.93 -9.41
C MET A 58 -5.93 -0.02 -8.71
N THR A 59 -5.67 0.27 -7.44
CA THR A 59 -6.31 1.33 -6.65
C THR A 59 -5.82 2.73 -7.06
N PRO A 60 -6.49 3.81 -6.64
CA PRO A 60 -6.02 5.18 -6.86
C PRO A 60 -4.57 5.41 -6.40
N VAL A 61 -3.79 6.19 -7.14
CA VAL A 61 -2.37 6.43 -6.80
C VAL A 61 -2.22 7.22 -5.50
N GLU A 62 -1.41 6.68 -4.59
CA GLU A 62 -1.07 7.28 -3.30
C GLU A 62 -0.14 8.48 -3.42
N ASP A 63 -0.21 9.35 -2.40
CA ASP A 63 0.76 10.43 -2.17
C ASP A 63 1.47 10.22 -0.83
N GLN A 64 2.76 9.88 -0.89
CA GLN A 64 3.57 9.66 0.31
C GLN A 64 3.91 10.96 1.04
N SER A 65 3.65 12.13 0.46
CA SER A 65 3.98 13.44 1.00
C SER A 65 5.49 13.56 1.29
N ARG A 66 5.85 14.16 2.43
CA ARG A 66 7.22 14.53 2.80
C ARG A 66 7.93 13.55 3.74
N ILE A 67 7.54 12.28 3.77
CA ILE A 67 8.19 11.26 4.61
C ILE A 67 8.78 10.11 3.78
N GLY A 68 9.72 9.36 4.37
CA GLY A 68 10.48 8.29 3.73
C GLY A 68 9.74 6.97 3.52
N SER A 69 8.41 7.00 3.42
CA SER A 69 7.52 5.82 3.43
C SER A 69 7.33 5.15 2.06
N CYS A 70 8.21 5.39 1.08
CA CYS A 70 8.04 4.90 -0.29
C CYS A 70 7.84 3.37 -0.38
N VAL A 71 8.57 2.60 0.44
CA VAL A 71 8.39 1.13 0.54
C VAL A 71 6.98 0.78 0.97
N ALA A 72 6.48 1.42 2.03
CA ALA A 72 5.13 1.15 2.53
C ALA A 72 4.04 1.50 1.52
N ASN A 73 4.18 2.60 0.78
CA ASN A 73 3.25 2.96 -0.29
C ASN A 73 3.29 1.95 -1.44
N THR A 74 4.49 1.47 -1.78
CA THR A 74 4.69 0.46 -2.83
C THR A 74 4.03 -0.88 -2.44
N LEU A 75 4.25 -1.32 -1.21
CA LEU A 75 3.70 -2.58 -0.70
C LEU A 75 2.19 -2.50 -0.44
N ALA A 76 1.67 -1.36 0.04
CA ALA A 76 0.23 -1.11 0.10
C ALA A 76 -0.41 -1.27 -1.27
N GLY A 77 0.15 -0.62 -2.31
CA GLY A 77 -0.36 -0.76 -3.68
C GLY A 77 -0.31 -2.19 -4.24
N ALA A 78 0.70 -3.00 -3.86
CA ALA A 78 0.77 -4.41 -4.23
C ALA A 78 -0.32 -5.23 -3.52
N TYR A 79 -0.50 -4.99 -2.23
CA TYR A 79 -1.49 -5.66 -1.38
C TYR A 79 -2.93 -5.37 -1.85
N GLU A 80 -3.23 -4.10 -2.06
CA GLU A 80 -4.53 -3.62 -2.55
C GLU A 80 -4.85 -4.15 -3.95
N TYR A 81 -3.85 -4.22 -4.83
CA TYR A 81 -4.01 -4.85 -6.14
C TYR A 81 -4.44 -6.31 -6.02
N LEU A 82 -3.78 -7.09 -5.15
CA LEU A 82 -4.14 -8.50 -4.96
C LEU A 82 -5.55 -8.65 -4.42
N THR A 83 -5.90 -7.82 -3.44
CA THR A 83 -7.25 -7.81 -2.86
C THR A 83 -8.30 -7.46 -3.91
N LYS A 84 -8.10 -6.39 -4.66
CA LYS A 84 -9.02 -5.98 -5.74
C LYS A 84 -9.13 -7.03 -6.83
N LYS A 85 -8.01 -7.67 -7.20
CA LYS A 85 -7.98 -8.75 -8.19
C LYS A 85 -8.75 -9.99 -7.71
N ALA A 86 -8.67 -10.32 -6.42
CA ALA A 86 -9.36 -11.47 -5.84
C ALA A 86 -10.87 -11.20 -5.65
N ASN A 87 -11.20 -10.03 -5.10
CA ASN A 87 -12.53 -9.77 -4.53
C ASN A 87 -13.38 -8.77 -5.33
N GLY A 88 -12.76 -8.06 -6.28
CA GLY A 88 -13.46 -7.15 -7.19
C GLY A 88 -13.78 -5.76 -6.62
N TYR A 89 -13.34 -5.43 -5.42
CA TYR A 89 -13.48 -4.10 -4.82
C TYR A 89 -12.18 -3.57 -4.23
N ASP A 90 -12.13 -2.25 -4.07
CA ASP A 90 -10.98 -1.52 -3.57
C ASP A 90 -10.96 -1.60 -2.03
N ILE A 91 -9.76 -1.78 -1.49
CA ILE A 91 -9.45 -1.55 -0.08
C ILE A 91 -8.33 -0.51 0.00
N ASP A 92 -8.16 0.12 1.16
CA ASP A 92 -7.12 1.09 1.45
C ASP A 92 -6.44 0.68 2.76
N VAL A 93 -5.17 0.24 2.67
CA VAL A 93 -4.43 -0.32 3.80
C VAL A 93 -3.47 0.68 4.40
N SER A 94 -3.31 0.66 5.73
CA SER A 94 -2.54 1.67 6.44
C SER A 94 -1.06 1.62 6.08
N ARG A 95 -0.61 2.62 5.33
CA ARG A 95 0.81 2.78 4.96
C ARG A 95 1.66 3.12 6.17
N LEU A 96 1.14 3.87 7.15
CA LEU A 96 1.90 4.16 8.37
C LEU A 96 2.05 2.92 9.26
N PHE A 97 1.09 1.99 9.25
CA PHE A 97 1.22 0.72 9.96
C PHE A 97 2.36 -0.12 9.36
N ILE A 98 2.38 -0.27 8.04
CA ILE A 98 3.48 -0.96 7.32
C ILE A 98 4.82 -0.25 7.61
N TYR A 99 4.86 1.08 7.48
CA TYR A 99 6.09 1.85 7.59
C TYR A 99 6.67 1.87 9.01
N TYR A 100 5.81 1.91 10.03
CA TYR A 100 6.24 1.84 11.43
C TYR A 100 6.87 0.47 11.73
N ASN A 101 6.15 -0.60 11.43
CA ASN A 101 6.58 -1.97 11.74
C ASN A 101 7.82 -2.40 10.95
N ALA A 102 7.96 -1.95 9.70
CA ALA A 102 9.18 -2.16 8.91
C ALA A 102 10.43 -1.53 9.56
N ARG A 103 10.30 -0.33 10.15
CA ARG A 103 11.42 0.35 10.83
C ARG A 103 11.67 -0.14 12.25
N ALA A 104 10.62 -0.59 12.95
CA ALA A 104 10.72 -1.15 14.29
C ALA A 104 11.68 -2.34 14.37
N GLN A 105 11.79 -3.12 13.28
CA GLN A 105 12.67 -4.29 13.18
C GLN A 105 14.16 -3.95 13.32
N ASP A 106 14.60 -2.79 12.85
CA ASP A 106 16.00 -2.34 12.92
C ASP A 106 16.31 -1.52 14.19
N SER A 107 15.29 -1.19 14.99
CA SER A 107 15.44 -0.31 16.14
C SER A 107 15.89 -1.07 17.38
N GLN A 108 17.14 -0.84 17.81
CA GLN A 108 17.66 -1.41 19.06
C GLN A 108 17.24 -0.62 20.31
N SER A 109 16.90 0.68 20.16
CA SER A 109 16.60 1.59 21.27
C SER A 109 15.10 1.84 21.47
N GLY A 110 14.25 1.35 20.57
CA GLY A 110 12.82 1.65 20.53
C GLY A 110 12.48 3.07 20.03
N GLN A 111 13.48 3.92 19.79
CA GLN A 111 13.27 5.25 19.21
C GLN A 111 13.38 5.17 17.69
N LEU A 112 12.26 5.43 17.00
CA LEU A 112 12.22 5.49 15.55
C LEU A 112 12.45 6.90 15.02
N THR A 113 13.09 6.96 13.86
CA THR A 113 13.20 8.18 13.05
C THR A 113 12.68 7.91 11.65
N ASP A 114 12.34 8.97 10.91
CA ASP A 114 11.93 8.86 9.50
C ASP A 114 13.15 8.61 8.61
N SER A 115 13.66 7.39 8.64
CA SER A 115 14.91 6.99 7.99
C SER A 115 14.71 6.24 6.66
N GLY A 116 13.47 5.94 6.27
CA GLY A 116 13.18 4.92 5.27
C GLY A 116 13.26 3.51 5.87
N CYS A 117 12.95 2.50 5.06
CA CYS A 117 13.13 1.09 5.38
C CYS A 117 13.53 0.31 4.12
N SER A 118 13.93 -0.96 4.29
CA SER A 118 14.16 -1.89 3.18
C SER A 118 12.84 -2.53 2.72
N MET A 119 12.80 -3.01 1.47
CA MET A 119 11.65 -3.77 0.97
C MET A 119 11.51 -5.07 1.76
N THR A 120 12.64 -5.71 2.09
CA THR A 120 12.68 -6.92 2.91
C THR A 120 11.98 -6.73 4.26
N ASN A 121 12.29 -5.68 5.02
CA ASN A 121 11.60 -5.42 6.29
C ASN A 121 10.11 -5.13 6.10
N GLY A 122 9.72 -4.50 4.99
CA GLY A 122 8.32 -4.27 4.64
C GLY A 122 7.57 -5.58 4.39
N ILE A 123 8.17 -6.52 3.65
CA ILE A 123 7.62 -7.87 3.43
C ILE A 123 7.53 -8.65 4.74
N GLU A 124 8.60 -8.68 5.54
CA GLU A 124 8.62 -9.36 6.84
C GLU A 124 7.57 -8.77 7.80
N SER A 125 7.37 -7.44 7.77
CA SER A 125 6.31 -6.79 8.54
C SER A 125 4.92 -7.28 8.15
N LEU A 126 4.64 -7.38 6.85
CA LEU A 126 3.35 -7.86 6.35
C LEU A 126 3.13 -9.35 6.65
N GLN A 127 4.19 -10.16 6.67
CA GLN A 127 4.12 -11.58 7.06
C GLN A 127 3.87 -11.74 8.56
N ALA A 128 4.56 -10.94 9.39
CA ALA A 128 4.50 -11.06 10.85
C ALA A 128 3.25 -10.42 11.46
N HIS A 129 2.82 -9.27 10.92
CA HIS A 129 1.80 -8.42 11.53
C HIS A 129 0.59 -8.17 10.64
N GLY A 130 0.68 -8.47 9.35
CA GLY A 130 -0.32 -8.06 8.37
C GLY A 130 -0.43 -6.54 8.25
N VAL A 131 -1.63 -6.06 7.95
CA VAL A 131 -1.90 -4.62 7.83
C VAL A 131 -3.36 -4.30 8.19
N CYS A 132 -3.59 -3.22 8.93
CA CYS A 132 -4.93 -2.71 9.19
C CYS A 132 -5.38 -1.74 8.08
N LEU A 133 -6.67 -1.38 8.05
CA LEU A 133 -7.17 -0.37 7.11
C LEU A 133 -6.60 1.02 7.41
N GLU A 134 -6.38 1.82 6.37
CA GLU A 134 -5.93 3.22 6.50
C GLU A 134 -6.95 4.06 7.29
N SER A 135 -8.24 3.70 7.27
CA SER A 135 -9.26 4.33 8.12
C SER A 135 -9.04 4.13 9.62
N MET A 136 -8.38 3.05 10.04
CA MET A 136 -8.08 2.74 11.44
C MET A 136 -6.76 3.37 11.90
N TRP A 137 -5.78 3.49 11.01
CA TRP A 137 -4.52 4.19 11.26
C TRP A 137 -4.18 5.13 10.08
N PRO A 138 -4.78 6.33 10.06
CA PRO A 138 -4.72 7.23 8.90
C PRO A 138 -3.33 7.74 8.59
N TYR A 139 -3.13 8.09 7.31
CA TYR A 139 -1.89 8.68 6.78
C TYR A 139 -1.67 10.13 7.23
N ASN A 140 -1.55 10.31 8.55
CA ASN A 140 -1.13 11.54 9.17
C ASN A 140 0.38 11.49 9.40
N ILE A 141 1.14 12.19 8.56
CA ILE A 141 2.61 12.16 8.57
C ILE A 141 3.22 12.59 9.92
N GLU A 142 2.49 13.30 10.78
CA GLU A 142 2.97 13.64 12.13
C GLU A 142 3.04 12.41 13.05
N ASN A 143 2.28 11.35 12.72
CA ASN A 143 2.30 10.06 13.42
C ASN A 143 3.40 9.13 12.90
N VAL A 144 4.31 9.58 12.02
CA VAL A 144 5.30 8.73 11.36
C VAL A 144 6.12 7.88 12.34
N ASN A 145 6.44 8.38 13.53
CA ASN A 145 7.20 7.63 14.53
C ASN A 145 6.34 7.15 15.73
N MET A 146 5.02 7.35 15.68
CA MET A 146 4.13 6.89 16.73
C MET A 146 3.81 5.39 16.55
N PRO A 147 3.87 4.60 17.62
CA PRO A 147 3.40 3.22 17.58
C PRO A 147 1.91 3.17 17.26
N PRO A 148 1.46 2.30 16.34
CA PRO A 148 0.06 1.92 16.23
C PRO A 148 -0.47 1.37 17.55
N TYR A 149 -1.76 1.59 17.83
CA TYR A 149 -2.43 1.00 18.99
C TYR A 149 -2.40 -0.53 18.93
N GLN A 150 -2.34 -1.20 20.08
CA GLN A 150 -2.20 -2.66 20.15
C GLN A 150 -3.38 -3.39 19.48
N GLU A 151 -4.58 -2.82 19.58
CA GLU A 151 -5.81 -3.33 18.98
C GLU A 151 -5.72 -3.38 17.44
N LEU A 152 -4.91 -2.49 16.84
CA LEU A 152 -4.69 -2.49 15.39
C LEU A 152 -3.90 -3.72 14.92
N TYR A 153 -3.04 -4.28 15.78
CA TYR A 153 -2.33 -5.53 15.45
C TYR A 153 -3.26 -6.73 15.47
N GLN A 154 -4.31 -6.71 16.29
CA GLN A 154 -5.34 -7.75 16.26
C GLN A 154 -6.15 -7.66 14.97
N ALA A 155 -6.59 -6.45 14.60
CA ALA A 155 -7.29 -6.22 13.34
C ALA A 155 -6.44 -6.55 12.10
N ALA A 156 -5.11 -6.39 12.19
CA ALA A 156 -4.18 -6.68 11.11
C ALA A 156 -3.82 -8.17 10.98
N ASP A 157 -4.08 -8.99 12.00
CA ASP A 157 -3.58 -10.38 12.08
C ASP A 157 -4.13 -11.27 10.97
N ASP A 158 -5.40 -11.06 10.60
CA ASP A 158 -6.07 -11.78 9.50
C ASP A 158 -5.59 -11.33 8.12
N PHE A 159 -4.94 -10.17 8.03
CA PHE A 159 -4.56 -9.50 6.79
C PHE A 159 -3.07 -9.66 6.48
N LYS A 160 -2.47 -10.79 6.87
CA LYS A 160 -1.07 -11.14 6.55
C LYS A 160 -0.88 -11.49 5.08
N ILE A 161 0.37 -11.42 4.63
CA ILE A 161 0.79 -12.07 3.39
C ILE A 161 1.40 -13.43 3.72
N THR A 162 1.08 -14.47 2.95
CA THR A 162 1.57 -15.84 3.18
C THR A 162 2.64 -16.26 2.19
N GLU A 163 2.67 -15.64 1.00
CA GLU A 163 3.61 -15.98 -0.06
C GLU A 163 4.16 -14.71 -0.71
N ALA A 164 5.49 -14.60 -0.74
CA ALA A 164 6.23 -13.54 -1.43
C ALA A 164 7.58 -14.07 -1.92
N PHE A 165 8.04 -13.60 -3.08
CA PHE A 165 9.28 -14.06 -3.71
C PHE A 165 10.20 -12.89 -4.05
N GLN A 166 11.51 -13.12 -3.92
CA GLN A 166 12.51 -12.21 -4.45
C GLN A 166 12.71 -12.42 -5.94
N LEU A 167 12.82 -11.32 -6.69
CA LEU A 167 13.17 -11.32 -8.11
C LEU A 167 14.64 -10.91 -8.28
N GLU A 168 15.28 -11.49 -9.28
CA GLU A 168 16.57 -11.02 -9.76
C GLU A 168 16.40 -9.95 -10.84
N SER A 169 17.45 -9.15 -11.08
CA SER A 169 17.52 -8.17 -12.17
C SER A 169 17.70 -8.86 -13.52
N ASP A 170 16.68 -9.63 -13.89
CA ASP A 170 16.56 -10.39 -15.13
C ASP A 170 15.26 -10.01 -15.84
N LEU A 171 15.39 -9.49 -17.05
CA LEU A 171 14.25 -8.98 -17.83
C LEU A 171 13.20 -10.06 -18.10
N HIS A 172 13.63 -11.32 -18.27
CA HIS A 172 12.71 -12.43 -18.53
C HIS A 172 11.91 -12.79 -17.27
N GLN A 173 12.54 -12.86 -16.10
CA GLN A 173 11.85 -13.06 -14.81
C GLN A 173 10.86 -11.93 -14.53
N MET A 174 11.29 -10.66 -14.68
CA MET A 174 10.44 -9.49 -14.47
C MET A 174 9.18 -9.52 -15.35
N LYS A 175 9.36 -9.77 -16.65
CA LYS A 175 8.23 -9.89 -17.58
C LYS A 175 7.36 -11.10 -17.24
N SER A 176 7.95 -12.22 -16.84
CA SER A 176 7.21 -13.42 -16.44
C SER A 176 6.34 -13.18 -15.21
N CYS A 177 6.83 -12.46 -14.20
CA CYS A 177 6.04 -12.07 -13.03
C CYS A 177 4.79 -11.28 -13.43
N LEU A 178 4.98 -10.26 -14.26
CA LEU A 178 3.88 -9.42 -14.75
C LEU A 178 2.91 -10.21 -15.63
N ALA A 179 3.42 -11.07 -16.52
CA ALA A 179 2.59 -11.92 -17.39
C ALA A 179 1.75 -12.94 -16.61
N GLN A 180 2.22 -13.39 -15.44
CA GLN A 180 1.42 -14.19 -14.50
C GLN A 180 0.34 -13.37 -13.78
N GLY A 181 0.29 -12.05 -14.01
CA GLY A 181 -0.70 -11.15 -13.45
C GLY A 181 -0.36 -10.64 -12.06
N PHE A 182 0.93 -10.59 -11.70
CA PHE A 182 1.40 -10.11 -10.40
C PHE A 182 2.36 -8.93 -10.57
N PRO A 183 2.10 -7.80 -9.90
CA PRO A 183 3.06 -6.71 -9.84
C PRO A 183 4.28 -7.11 -9.01
N PHE A 184 5.38 -6.39 -9.18
CA PHE A 184 6.55 -6.53 -8.33
C PHE A 184 7.04 -5.16 -7.85
N ALA A 185 7.33 -5.08 -6.57
CA ALA A 185 7.93 -3.95 -5.89
C ALA A 185 9.45 -3.98 -6.11
N PHE A 186 10.07 -2.82 -6.23
CA PHE A 186 11.53 -2.71 -6.41
C PHE A 186 12.08 -1.40 -5.87
N GLY A 187 13.34 -1.42 -5.45
CA GLY A 187 14.15 -0.24 -5.22
C GLY A 187 14.86 0.19 -6.50
N LEU A 188 14.89 1.49 -6.78
CA LEU A 188 15.55 2.08 -7.94
C LEU A 188 16.38 3.29 -7.52
N LYS A 189 17.64 3.31 -7.96
CA LYS A 189 18.49 4.49 -7.90
C LYS A 189 18.01 5.54 -8.89
N LEU A 190 17.63 6.72 -8.41
CA LEU A 190 17.17 7.84 -9.21
C LEU A 190 18.31 8.78 -9.58
N PHE A 191 18.25 9.32 -10.81
CA PHE A 191 19.13 10.36 -11.31
C PHE A 191 18.36 11.67 -11.51
N THR A 192 19.07 12.78 -11.73
CA THR A 192 18.46 14.11 -11.89
C THR A 192 17.47 14.15 -13.06
N SER A 193 17.75 13.40 -14.12
CA SER A 193 16.94 13.25 -15.32
C SER A 193 15.58 12.63 -15.05
N PHE A 194 15.41 11.89 -13.94
CA PHE A 194 14.13 11.34 -13.51
C PHE A 194 13.07 12.44 -13.29
N ASP A 195 13.47 13.64 -12.86
CA ASP A 195 12.52 14.74 -12.63
C ASP A 195 11.81 15.20 -13.91
N LYS A 196 12.37 14.89 -15.09
CA LYS A 196 11.73 15.13 -16.40
C LYS A 196 10.46 14.30 -16.59
N ALA A 197 10.35 13.16 -15.91
CA ALA A 197 9.17 12.29 -15.97
C ALA A 197 7.93 12.92 -15.32
N SER A 198 8.09 13.93 -14.45
CA SER A 198 6.99 14.55 -13.69
C SER A 198 5.82 15.09 -14.52
N ARG A 199 6.01 15.32 -15.83
CA ARG A 199 4.96 15.85 -16.72
C ARG A 199 4.32 14.81 -17.63
N THR A 200 5.06 13.75 -17.98
CA THR A 200 4.65 12.80 -19.04
C THR A 200 4.72 11.35 -18.60
N GLY A 201 5.28 11.08 -17.44
CA GLY A 201 5.64 9.73 -16.98
C GLY A 201 6.84 9.14 -17.70
N VAL A 202 7.33 9.70 -18.80
CA VAL A 202 8.43 9.09 -19.57
C VAL A 202 9.76 9.29 -18.84
N VAL A 203 10.37 8.21 -18.37
CA VAL A 203 11.66 8.25 -17.68
C VAL A 203 12.78 8.13 -18.70
N PRO A 204 13.69 9.12 -18.81
CA PRO A 204 14.87 9.00 -19.65
C PRO A 204 15.87 7.99 -19.06
N MET A 205 16.67 7.37 -19.93
CA MET A 205 17.89 6.70 -19.47
C MET A 205 18.82 7.73 -18.81
N PRO A 206 19.44 7.39 -17.67
CA PRO A 206 20.48 8.23 -17.10
C PRO A 206 21.72 8.22 -17.99
N ASP A 207 22.38 9.38 -18.10
CA ASP A 207 23.68 9.45 -18.78
C ASP A 207 24.78 8.83 -17.90
N GLU A 208 25.82 8.24 -18.48
CA GLU A 208 26.91 7.60 -17.71
C GLU A 208 27.63 8.56 -16.75
N SER A 209 27.69 9.84 -17.09
CA SER A 209 28.27 10.89 -16.25
C SER A 209 27.26 11.54 -15.29
N GLU A 210 26.01 11.10 -15.31
CA GLU A 210 24.95 11.71 -14.52
C GLU A 210 25.10 11.42 -13.04
N GLN A 211 24.93 12.45 -12.22
CA GLN A 211 24.95 12.31 -10.77
C GLN A 211 23.62 11.74 -10.27
N SER A 212 23.71 10.92 -9.22
CA SER A 212 22.53 10.48 -8.47
C SER A 212 21.76 11.69 -7.96
N ARG A 213 20.44 11.56 -7.88
CA ARG A 213 19.57 12.64 -7.44
C ARG A 213 19.92 13.03 -5.99
N GLU A 214 20.10 14.33 -5.74
CA GLU A 214 20.62 14.84 -4.47
C GLU A 214 19.72 14.52 -3.26
N SER A 215 18.40 14.48 -3.48
CA SER A 215 17.40 14.09 -2.50
C SER A 215 16.58 12.92 -3.04
N HIS A 216 16.30 11.95 -2.18
CA HIS A 216 15.55 10.76 -2.57
C HIS A 216 16.23 10.01 -3.74
N GLY A 217 17.55 9.86 -3.65
CA GLY A 217 18.40 9.25 -4.67
C GLY A 217 18.16 7.75 -4.87
N SER A 218 17.41 7.13 -3.96
CA SER A 218 16.87 5.77 -4.08
C SER A 218 15.38 5.82 -3.77
N HIS A 219 14.55 5.14 -4.54
CA HIS A 219 13.09 5.15 -4.37
C HIS A 219 12.48 3.77 -4.56
N ALA A 220 11.41 3.47 -3.84
CA ALA A 220 10.63 2.26 -4.05
C ALA A 220 9.45 2.55 -4.99
N LEU A 221 9.25 1.70 -6.00
CA LEU A 221 8.12 1.80 -6.93
C LEU A 221 7.53 0.40 -7.22
N LEU A 222 6.34 0.38 -7.83
CA LEU A 222 5.63 -0.86 -8.17
C LEU A 222 5.56 -1.03 -9.70
N ALA A 223 6.15 -2.08 -10.24
CA ALA A 223 6.00 -2.43 -11.65
C ALA A 223 4.64 -3.12 -11.86
N VAL A 224 3.88 -2.63 -12.83
CA VAL A 224 2.48 -3.02 -13.07
C VAL A 224 2.20 -3.38 -14.52
N GLY A 225 3.23 -3.54 -15.34
CA GLY A 225 3.09 -3.91 -16.74
C GLY A 225 4.36 -3.65 -17.52
N TYR A 226 4.31 -3.97 -18.81
CA TYR A 226 5.40 -3.72 -19.74
C TYR A 226 4.88 -3.63 -21.17
N SER A 227 5.68 -3.06 -22.07
CA SER A 227 5.40 -2.96 -23.49
C SER A 227 6.69 -3.09 -24.30
N ASP A 228 6.78 -4.16 -25.10
CA ASP A 228 7.94 -4.42 -25.96
C ASP A 228 8.04 -3.42 -27.11
N GLN A 229 6.93 -2.83 -27.54
CA GLN A 229 6.93 -1.76 -28.56
C GLN A 229 7.72 -0.53 -28.10
N SER A 230 7.66 -0.21 -26.81
CA SER A 230 8.35 0.93 -26.20
C SER A 230 9.58 0.52 -25.39
N ALA A 231 9.92 -0.77 -25.35
CA ALA A 231 10.96 -1.35 -24.51
C ALA A 231 10.95 -0.79 -23.07
N SER A 232 9.77 -0.72 -22.45
CA SER A 232 9.58 -0.05 -21.15
C SER A 232 8.60 -0.79 -20.25
N PHE A 233 8.86 -0.73 -18.95
CA PHE A 233 7.93 -1.11 -17.89
C PHE A 233 6.92 0.01 -17.61
N ILE A 234 5.70 -0.37 -17.24
CA ILE A 234 4.68 0.52 -16.69
C ILE A 234 4.85 0.46 -15.17
N VAL A 235 5.03 1.60 -14.52
CA VAL A 235 5.38 1.68 -13.11
C VAL A 235 4.45 2.65 -12.38
N ARG A 236 3.89 2.22 -11.25
CA ARG A 236 3.11 3.06 -10.34
C ARG A 236 4.07 3.74 -9.37
N ASN A 237 3.97 5.07 -9.28
CA ASN A 237 4.68 5.87 -8.30
C ASN A 237 3.76 6.17 -7.08
N SER A 238 4.30 6.83 -6.07
CA SER A 238 3.60 7.22 -4.83
C SER A 238 3.69 8.72 -4.55
N TRP A 239 3.71 9.55 -5.60
CA TRP A 239 3.79 11.03 -5.51
C TRP A 239 2.50 11.71 -5.98
N GLY A 240 1.38 11.02 -5.80
CA GLY A 240 0.04 11.49 -6.16
C GLY A 240 -0.27 11.43 -7.66
N LYS A 241 -1.57 11.44 -7.96
CA LYS A 241 -2.10 11.31 -9.33
C LYS A 241 -1.71 12.45 -10.29
N TYR A 242 -1.23 13.57 -9.79
CA TYR A 242 -0.84 14.71 -10.64
C TYR A 242 0.62 14.66 -11.09
N TRP A 243 1.39 13.70 -10.59
CA TRP A 243 2.76 13.48 -11.02
C TRP A 243 2.79 12.49 -12.19
N GLY A 244 3.64 12.75 -13.19
CA GLY A 244 3.84 11.84 -14.32
C GLY A 244 2.61 11.71 -15.19
N ASP A 245 2.34 10.47 -15.65
CA ASP A 245 1.11 10.13 -16.35
C ASP A 245 0.10 9.57 -15.34
N ASN A 246 -0.70 10.45 -14.74
CA ASN A 246 -1.73 10.09 -13.76
C ASN A 246 -1.19 9.30 -12.54
N GLY A 247 0.02 9.61 -12.09
CA GLY A 247 0.72 8.91 -11.00
C GLY A 247 1.59 7.73 -11.47
N TYR A 248 1.66 7.47 -12.78
CA TYR A 248 2.48 6.43 -13.38
C TYR A 248 3.67 7.00 -14.14
N CYS A 249 4.67 6.15 -14.32
CA CYS A 249 5.80 6.40 -15.21
C CYS A 249 6.14 5.17 -16.05
N TYR A 250 6.96 5.41 -17.07
CA TYR A 250 7.40 4.43 -18.05
C TYR A 250 8.92 4.36 -18.00
N ILE A 251 9.45 3.24 -17.49
CA ILE A 251 10.88 3.07 -17.24
C ILE A 251 11.48 2.13 -18.29
N PRO A 252 12.53 2.54 -19.03
CA PRO A 252 13.19 1.68 -20.00
C PRO A 252 13.67 0.36 -19.40
N TYR A 253 13.61 -0.72 -20.18
CA TYR A 253 14.11 -2.04 -19.76
C TYR A 253 15.57 -1.99 -19.32
N ASP A 254 16.42 -1.30 -20.09
CA ASP A 254 17.86 -1.18 -19.80
C ASP A 254 18.16 -0.38 -18.53
N TYR A 255 17.19 0.37 -18.00
CA TYR A 255 17.32 1.04 -16.71
C TYR A 255 16.88 0.10 -15.58
N LEU A 256 15.64 -0.39 -15.64
CA LEU A 256 15.05 -1.15 -14.54
C LEU A 256 15.69 -2.53 -14.39
N ALA A 257 16.03 -3.21 -15.49
CA ALA A 257 16.70 -4.53 -15.44
C ALA A 257 18.21 -4.42 -15.19
N ASN A 258 18.76 -3.24 -14.93
CA ASN A 258 20.19 -3.07 -14.66
C ASN A 258 20.51 -3.30 -13.17
N PRO A 259 21.32 -4.31 -12.82
CA PRO A 259 21.64 -4.63 -11.43
C PRO A 259 22.45 -3.54 -10.70
N ASN A 260 23.02 -2.57 -11.41
CA ASN A 260 23.69 -1.43 -10.78
C ASN A 260 22.72 -0.33 -10.31
N PHE A 261 21.46 -0.39 -10.77
CA PHE A 261 20.46 0.65 -10.52
C PHE A 261 19.23 0.11 -9.79
N CYS A 262 18.87 -1.14 -10.00
CA CYS A 262 17.69 -1.77 -9.42
C CYS A 262 18.08 -2.83 -8.39
N PHE A 263 17.39 -2.84 -7.25
CA PHE A 263 17.70 -3.67 -6.09
C PHE A 263 16.45 -4.00 -5.27
N ASP A 264 16.58 -4.97 -4.34
CA ASP A 264 15.57 -5.35 -3.33
C ASP A 264 14.15 -5.50 -3.92
N MET A 265 14.03 -6.43 -4.87
CA MET A 265 12.81 -6.67 -5.65
C MET A 265 12.00 -7.83 -5.12
N TRP A 266 10.69 -7.61 -5.00
CA TRP A 266 9.77 -8.55 -4.39
C TRP A 266 8.43 -8.58 -5.12
N THR A 267 7.84 -9.76 -5.23
CA THR A 267 6.42 -9.92 -5.61
C THR A 267 5.67 -10.58 -4.46
N VAL A 268 4.52 -10.00 -4.08
CA VAL A 268 3.56 -10.63 -3.16
C VAL A 268 2.63 -11.49 -4.00
N ARG A 269 2.36 -12.72 -3.54
CA ARG A 269 1.60 -13.72 -4.30
C ARG A 269 0.31 -14.15 -3.63
N GLN A 270 0.29 -14.18 -2.30
CA GLN A 270 -0.86 -14.67 -1.57
C GLN A 270 -1.07 -13.88 -0.28
N LEU A 271 -2.34 -13.58 0.00
CA LEU A 271 -2.84 -13.02 1.25
C LEU A 271 -3.37 -14.15 2.14
N ALA A 272 -3.31 -14.01 3.46
CA ALA A 272 -3.78 -15.02 4.41
C ALA A 272 -5.30 -15.22 4.34
N SER A 273 -6.04 -14.11 4.17
CA SER A 273 -7.47 -14.12 3.91
C SER A 273 -7.72 -13.77 2.43
N ASP A 274 -8.19 -14.74 1.64
CA ASP A 274 -8.80 -14.44 0.34
C ASP A 274 -10.18 -13.74 0.52
N ASP A 275 -10.72 -13.72 1.73
CA ASP A 275 -12.08 -13.26 2.01
C ASP A 275 -12.07 -11.92 2.76
N PHE A 276 -11.96 -10.82 2.03
CA PHE A 276 -12.33 -9.51 2.59
C PHE A 276 -13.86 -9.31 2.59
N GLY A 277 -14.64 -10.33 2.17
CA GLY A 277 -15.89 -10.16 1.44
C GLY A 277 -16.93 -11.22 1.73
N GLN A 278 -17.04 -11.65 2.98
CA GLN A 278 -18.33 -11.99 3.57
C GLN A 278 -18.42 -11.26 4.90
N GLU A 279 -19.26 -10.24 4.94
CA GLU A 279 -19.94 -9.91 6.17
C GLU A 279 -20.53 -11.22 6.70
N HIS A 280 -19.95 -11.78 7.76
CA HIS A 280 -20.68 -12.66 8.66
C HIS A 280 -21.81 -11.84 9.29
N TRP A 281 -22.85 -11.56 8.50
CA TRP A 281 -24.19 -11.54 9.05
C TRP A 281 -24.43 -12.98 9.48
N ASP A 282 -24.15 -13.26 10.74
CA ASP A 282 -24.88 -14.30 11.42
C ASP A 282 -26.36 -14.06 11.08
N ASN A 283 -26.94 -14.98 10.31
CA ASN A 283 -28.39 -15.15 10.29
C ASN A 283 -28.78 -15.63 11.69
N ASP A 284 -28.71 -14.74 12.67
CA ASP A 284 -29.54 -14.84 13.84
C ASP A 284 -30.93 -14.42 13.37
N ASP A 285 -31.74 -15.43 13.07
CA ASP A 285 -33.20 -15.35 12.82
C ASP A 285 -33.96 -14.86 14.08
N SER A 286 -33.47 -13.82 14.75
CA SER A 286 -34.05 -13.28 15.99
C SER A 286 -34.37 -11.78 15.91
N ILE A 287 -34.63 -11.24 14.72
CA ILE A 287 -35.34 -9.95 14.61
C ILE A 287 -36.52 -10.09 13.66
N ASN A 288 -37.68 -10.43 14.24
CA ASN A 288 -38.99 -10.35 13.59
C ASN A 288 -39.26 -8.89 13.18
N TYR A 289 -38.99 -8.56 11.92
CA TYR A 289 -39.67 -7.44 11.28
C TYR A 289 -41.10 -7.88 10.94
N HIS A 290 -42.06 -7.40 11.71
CA HIS A 290 -43.47 -7.51 11.35
C HIS A 290 -43.71 -6.71 10.06
N TYR A 291 -44.09 -7.40 8.98
CA TYR A 291 -44.74 -6.77 7.85
C TYR A 291 -46.10 -6.26 8.31
N VAL A 292 -46.30 -4.95 8.29
CA VAL A 292 -47.63 -4.35 8.38
C VAL A 292 -48.16 -4.30 6.95
N GLU A 293 -49.14 -5.14 6.63
CA GLU A 293 -49.92 -5.00 5.39
C GLU A 293 -50.66 -3.66 5.44
N GLU A 294 -50.59 -2.90 4.34
CA GLU A 294 -51.36 -1.66 4.17
C GLU A 294 -52.86 -1.99 4.19
N ASP A 295 -53.59 -1.39 5.14
CA ASP A 295 -55.06 -1.38 5.16
C ASP A 295 -55.58 -0.48 4.01
N PRO A 296 -56.54 -0.92 3.17
CA PRO A 296 -56.96 -0.16 1.98
C PRO A 296 -57.78 1.11 2.27
N ASP A 297 -58.14 1.40 3.51
CA ASP A 297 -59.03 2.52 3.83
C ASP A 297 -58.29 3.61 4.61
N GLY A 298 -57.73 4.57 3.85
CA GLY A 298 -57.02 5.72 4.37
C GLY A 298 -57.82 6.54 5.38
N ASN A 299 -57.23 6.78 6.55
CA ASN A 299 -57.51 7.91 7.42
C ASN A 299 -56.23 8.27 8.20
N GLU A 300 -55.74 9.50 7.99
CA GLU A 300 -54.62 10.08 8.73
C GLU A 300 -55.05 10.54 10.14
N GLU A 301 -54.15 10.44 11.12
CA GLU A 301 -53.72 11.59 11.93
C GLU A 301 -52.30 11.36 12.52
N PRO A 302 -51.51 12.41 12.79
CA PRO A 302 -50.05 12.35 12.79
C PRO A 302 -49.44 12.16 14.19
N SER A 303 -48.52 11.21 14.34
CA SER A 303 -47.67 11.12 15.54
C SER A 303 -46.20 11.44 15.24
N ARG A 304 -45.85 12.71 15.52
CA ARG A 304 -44.53 13.24 15.91
C ARG A 304 -43.30 12.70 15.18
N ALA A 305 -42.90 13.43 14.15
CA ALA A 305 -41.51 13.50 13.73
C ALA A 305 -40.74 14.57 14.53
N ILE A 306 -39.50 14.25 14.88
CA ILE A 306 -38.37 15.13 15.22
C ILE A 306 -38.36 15.71 16.65
N GLU A 307 -37.52 15.12 17.51
CA GLU A 307 -36.76 15.86 18.53
C GLU A 307 -35.32 15.32 18.59
N GLN A 308 -34.41 16.16 18.09
CA GLN A 308 -33.00 16.39 18.45
C GLN A 308 -32.27 15.41 19.38
N TYR A 309 -31.15 14.86 18.88
CA TYR A 309 -30.06 14.36 19.72
C TYR A 309 -29.33 15.54 20.39
N GLU A 310 -29.48 15.68 21.71
CA GLU A 310 -28.70 16.61 22.55
C GLU A 310 -27.79 15.83 23.53
N ASN A 311 -26.69 15.23 23.04
CA ASN A 311 -25.40 15.12 23.76
C ASN A 311 -24.41 14.20 23.03
N GLU A 312 -23.19 14.68 22.78
CA GLU A 312 -22.07 13.89 22.23
C GLU A 312 -21.62 12.73 23.15
N ASN A 313 -22.04 12.71 24.41
CA ASN A 313 -21.72 11.63 25.35
C ASN A 313 -22.60 10.38 25.22
N GLU A 314 -23.79 10.46 24.61
CA GLU A 314 -24.65 9.28 24.38
C GLU A 314 -24.18 8.48 23.16
N LEU A 315 -23.80 9.16 22.07
CA LEU A 315 -23.21 8.49 20.89
C LEU A 315 -21.89 7.78 21.24
N MET A 316 -21.05 8.40 22.09
CA MET A 316 -19.81 7.79 22.57
C MET A 316 -20.03 6.64 23.56
N ASN A 317 -21.12 6.66 24.34
CA ASN A 317 -21.46 5.54 25.22
C ASN A 317 -22.08 4.38 24.45
N ASP A 318 -22.84 4.63 23.37
CA ASP A 318 -23.36 3.58 22.51
C ASP A 318 -22.26 2.94 21.66
N MET A 319 -21.29 3.72 21.17
CA MET A 319 -20.11 3.17 20.50
C MET A 319 -19.20 2.36 21.46
N LYS A 320 -19.08 2.78 22.73
CA LYS A 320 -18.36 2.02 23.76
C LYS A 320 -19.09 0.74 24.18
N ASN A 321 -20.42 0.79 24.29
CA ASN A 321 -21.25 -0.39 24.58
C ASN A 321 -21.26 -1.39 23.41
N PHE A 322 -21.17 -0.90 22.18
CA PHE A 322 -21.01 -1.72 20.98
C PHE A 322 -19.64 -2.43 20.97
N ALA A 323 -18.56 -1.70 21.30
CA ALA A 323 -17.21 -2.27 21.44
C ALA A 323 -17.09 -3.26 22.63
N GLN A 324 -17.79 -3.02 23.76
CA GLN A 324 -17.79 -3.93 24.90
C GLN A 324 -18.59 -5.22 24.67
N LYS A 325 -19.65 -5.19 23.84
CA LYS A 325 -20.43 -6.39 23.49
C LYS A 325 -19.68 -7.32 22.53
N MET A 326 -18.81 -6.79 21.67
CA MET A 326 -17.96 -7.60 20.77
C MET A 326 -16.85 -8.37 21.51
N ILE A 327 -16.50 -7.99 22.73
CA ILE A 327 -15.42 -8.62 23.53
C ILE A 327 -15.97 -9.72 24.47
N GLY A 328 -17.30 -9.89 24.57
CA GLY A 328 -17.94 -10.70 25.61
C GLY A 328 -18.25 -12.18 25.29
N SER A 329 -17.96 -12.72 24.11
CA SER A 329 -18.48 -14.04 23.69
C SER A 329 -17.48 -15.22 23.69
N PHE A 330 -16.39 -15.17 24.47
CA PHE A 330 -15.41 -16.29 24.55
C PHE A 330 -15.16 -16.87 25.94
N PHE A 331 -16.13 -16.89 26.86
CA PHE A 331 -16.08 -17.81 28.00
C PHE A 331 -17.47 -18.30 28.43
N SER A 332 -17.89 -19.43 27.86
CA SER A 332 -18.79 -20.38 28.53
C SER A 332 -18.76 -21.70 27.77
N LEU A 333 -17.93 -22.64 28.24
CA LEU A 333 -18.10 -24.11 28.23
C LEU A 333 -16.74 -24.82 28.22
N ALA A 334 -16.20 -25.09 29.41
CA ALA A 334 -15.59 -26.38 29.80
C ALA A 334 -15.02 -26.28 31.24
N PHE A 335 -15.76 -26.89 32.18
CA PHE A 335 -15.44 -27.25 33.58
C PHE A 335 -14.93 -26.18 34.55
#